data_AF-K2B0R3-F1
#
_entry.id   AF-K2B0R3-F1
#
_cell.length_a   1.000
_cell.length_b   1.000
_cell.length_c   1.000
_cell.angle_alpha   90.00
_cell.angle_beta   90.00
_cell.angle_gamma   90.00
#
_symmetry.space_group_name_H-M   'P 1'
#
loop_
_entity.id
_entity.type
_entity.pdbx_description
1 polymer ?
#
loop_
_entity_poly.entity_id
_entity_poly.type
_entity_poly.pdbx_seq_one_letter_code
_entity_poly.pdbx_strand_id
1 'polypeptide(L)'
;LTGAYNAFVNGGKRAVPVTILKVEDSSGRVLEEVKPVAGKQVLTNEEAYIIADILSDNEARSAIFGTNSLLNIPGKKIAVKTGTTNDKRDNWTIGGNPDVMVGVWVGNNDNSPMKQVASGVSGASPIWRRTLLEALATRQSVSLDQPSNIVSASVDTVTGYRSHDGFPSRTEIFIKGTEPGEDPVHQKLKICKADGKLATPSDIARGDYEEKEFFSFKEEDPTSAPDQQNRWQEGILNWLTTQADPRYHPPSEYCGTQNPVNVEFVTPQDRDSNLPGTFKVKVTADSSYAIKLVEFEVDGIKVRSFDAYPFEQDVTLEKGVHVVRAIAHDQNSNVSDRLITIGVGVAWDTTPSPMPTPTPSIIPSMLP
;
A
#
# COMPACT_ATOMS: atom_id res chain seq x y z
N LEU A 1 -28.27 -3.59 20.88
CA LEU A 1 -27.02 -4.15 20.30
C LEU A 1 -27.28 -5.46 19.54
N THR A 2 -27.95 -6.45 20.14
CA THR A 2 -28.32 -7.74 19.51
C THR A 2 -28.99 -7.60 18.14
N GLY A 3 -30.01 -6.74 18.01
CA GLY A 3 -30.69 -6.51 16.72
C GLY A 3 -29.80 -5.86 15.65
N ALA A 4 -28.73 -5.15 16.03
CA ALA A 4 -27.77 -4.60 15.06
C ALA A 4 -26.84 -5.70 14.53
N TYR A 5 -26.29 -6.54 15.42
CA TYR A 5 -25.42 -7.67 15.04
C TYR A 5 -26.15 -8.71 14.18
N ASN A 6 -27.46 -8.86 14.35
CA ASN A 6 -28.27 -9.72 13.49
C ASN A 6 -28.15 -9.36 12.00
N ALA A 7 -27.93 -8.08 11.64
CA ALA A 7 -27.81 -7.69 10.25
C ALA A 7 -26.64 -8.39 9.54
N PHE A 8 -25.53 -8.67 10.22
CA PHE A 8 -24.38 -9.35 9.61
C PHE A 8 -24.71 -10.78 9.18
N VAL A 9 -25.45 -11.52 10.03
CA VAL A 9 -25.82 -12.91 9.76
C VAL A 9 -27.14 -13.06 9.00
N ASN A 10 -27.83 -11.96 8.72
CA ASN A 10 -29.14 -11.93 8.05
C ASN A 10 -29.09 -11.17 6.72
N GLY A 11 -27.99 -11.33 5.97
CA GLY A 11 -27.81 -10.71 4.65
C GLY A 11 -28.00 -9.19 4.67
N GLY A 12 -27.53 -8.50 5.70
CA GLY A 12 -27.62 -7.04 5.82
C GLY A 12 -28.99 -6.50 6.23
N LYS A 13 -29.98 -7.36 6.48
CA LYS A 13 -31.32 -6.94 6.95
C LYS A 13 -31.36 -6.89 8.47
N ARG A 14 -31.59 -5.68 9.01
CA ARG A 14 -31.76 -5.50 10.45
C ARG A 14 -33.12 -6.01 10.90
N ALA A 15 -33.15 -7.08 11.70
CA ALA A 15 -34.36 -7.49 12.39
C ALA A 15 -34.79 -6.46 13.44
N VAL A 16 -36.10 -6.23 13.55
CA VAL A 16 -36.72 -5.47 14.63
C VAL A 16 -37.20 -6.47 15.68
N PRO A 17 -36.64 -6.49 16.90
CA PRO A 17 -37.11 -7.38 17.95
C PRO A 17 -38.58 -7.11 18.30
N VAL A 18 -39.38 -8.17 18.40
CA VAL A 18 -40.79 -8.12 18.77
C VAL A 18 -40.98 -8.97 20.02
N THR A 19 -41.61 -8.42 21.05
CA THR A 19 -41.84 -9.10 22.34
C THR A 19 -43.28 -9.62 22.49
N ILE A 20 -44.25 -8.99 21.83
CA ILE A 20 -45.66 -9.36 21.85
C ILE A 20 -46.05 -9.78 20.42
N LEU A 21 -46.36 -11.06 20.23
CA LEU A 21 -46.71 -11.58 18.90
C LEU A 21 -48.20 -11.44 18.60
N LYS A 22 -49.05 -11.60 19.62
CA LYS A 22 -50.50 -11.62 19.50
C LYS A 22 -51.16 -11.23 20.81
N VAL A 23 -52.23 -10.44 20.73
CA VAL A 23 -53.11 -10.09 21.85
C VAL A 23 -54.52 -10.54 21.49
N GLU A 24 -55.15 -11.31 22.35
CA GLU A 24 -56.52 -11.82 22.19
C GLU A 24 -57.36 -11.44 23.40
N ASP A 25 -58.67 -11.26 23.20
CA ASP A 25 -59.61 -11.13 24.32
C ASP A 25 -60.03 -12.51 24.87
N SER A 26 -60.84 -12.51 25.94
CA SER A 26 -61.30 -13.76 26.59
C SER A 26 -62.16 -14.66 25.70
N SER A 27 -62.66 -14.15 24.57
CA SER A 27 -63.41 -14.93 23.58
C SER A 27 -62.53 -15.50 22.47
N GLY A 28 -61.22 -15.24 22.50
CA GLY A 28 -60.27 -15.65 21.47
C GLY A 28 -60.26 -14.74 20.25
N ARG A 29 -60.90 -13.56 20.32
CA ARG A 29 -60.85 -12.59 19.22
C ARG A 29 -59.51 -11.85 19.25
N VAL A 30 -58.81 -11.87 18.12
CA VAL A 30 -57.52 -11.19 17.93
C VAL A 30 -57.72 -9.67 17.95
N LEU A 31 -57.05 -9.00 18.87
CA LEU A 31 -57.03 -7.54 19.01
C LEU A 31 -55.82 -6.94 18.29
N GLU A 32 -54.67 -7.61 18.41
CA GLU A 32 -53.42 -7.22 17.77
C GLU A 32 -52.64 -8.48 17.38
N GLU A 33 -52.02 -8.47 16.21
CA GLU A 33 -51.15 -9.55 15.77
C GLU A 33 -50.03 -8.96 14.91
N VAL A 34 -48.79 -9.28 15.26
CA VAL A 34 -47.64 -8.80 14.53
C VAL A 34 -47.49 -9.59 13.25
N LYS A 35 -47.58 -8.89 12.12
CA LYS A 35 -47.25 -9.44 10.81
C LYS A 35 -45.74 -9.29 10.58
N PRO A 36 -44.99 -10.38 10.40
CA PRO A 36 -43.56 -10.30 10.13
C PRO A 36 -43.31 -9.45 8.88
N VAL A 37 -42.66 -8.31 9.04
CA VAL A 37 -42.16 -7.51 7.92
C VAL A 37 -40.67 -7.78 7.76
N ALA A 38 -40.21 -7.84 6.51
CA ALA A 38 -38.79 -7.94 6.24
C ALA A 38 -38.07 -6.74 6.88
N GLY A 39 -36.97 -7.01 7.59
CA GLY A 39 -36.13 -5.98 8.19
C GLY A 39 -35.59 -5.01 7.14
N LYS A 40 -35.29 -3.78 7.56
CA LYS A 40 -34.66 -2.78 6.69
C LYS A 40 -33.28 -3.26 6.25
N GLN A 41 -32.97 -3.17 4.95
CA GLN A 41 -31.62 -3.37 4.42
C GLN A 41 -30.73 -2.22 4.92
N VAL A 42 -29.68 -2.55 5.68
CA VAL A 42 -28.73 -1.57 6.25
C VAL A 42 -27.29 -1.79 5.79
N LEU A 43 -27.00 -2.95 5.21
CA LEU A 43 -25.75 -3.32 4.54
C LEU A 43 -26.10 -4.04 3.25
N THR A 44 -25.21 -4.11 2.26
CA THR A 44 -25.35 -5.08 1.16
C THR A 44 -25.22 -6.52 1.67
N ASN A 45 -25.64 -7.50 0.86
CA ASN A 45 -25.51 -8.91 1.25
C ASN A 45 -24.03 -9.30 1.38
N GLU A 46 -23.20 -8.77 0.49
CA GLU A 46 -21.76 -9.00 0.37
C GLU A 46 -21.00 -8.45 1.58
N GLU A 47 -21.25 -7.20 1.96
CA GLU A 47 -20.66 -6.59 3.17
C GLU A 47 -21.05 -7.36 4.43
N ALA A 48 -22.34 -7.72 4.56
CA ALA A 48 -22.82 -8.48 5.70
C ALA A 48 -22.15 -9.87 5.77
N TYR A 49 -22.02 -10.55 4.63
CA TYR A 49 -21.38 -11.85 4.54
C TYR A 49 -19.90 -11.80 4.96
N ILE A 50 -19.11 -10.86 4.43
CA ILE A 50 -17.70 -10.72 4.77
C ILE A 50 -17.53 -10.49 6.28
N ILE A 51 -18.32 -9.59 6.88
CA ILE A 51 -18.25 -9.36 8.33
C ILE A 51 -18.66 -10.61 9.11
N ALA A 52 -19.71 -11.31 8.69
CA ALA A 52 -20.13 -12.55 9.34
C ALA A 52 -19.08 -13.66 9.21
N ASP A 53 -18.35 -13.72 8.09
CA ASP A 53 -17.26 -14.67 7.86
C ASP A 53 -16.08 -14.38 8.80
N ILE A 54 -15.60 -13.14 8.85
CA ILE A 54 -14.57 -12.68 9.79
C ILE A 54 -14.96 -13.02 11.24
N LEU A 55 -16.20 -12.69 11.63
CA LEU A 55 -16.70 -12.95 12.98
C LEU A 55 -16.92 -14.45 13.25
N SER A 56 -16.95 -15.30 12.23
CA SER A 56 -17.11 -16.76 12.36
C SER A 56 -15.79 -17.53 12.26
N ASP A 57 -14.72 -16.89 11.78
CA ASP A 57 -13.40 -17.49 11.67
C ASP A 57 -12.76 -17.67 13.07
N ASN A 58 -12.57 -18.93 13.45
CA ASN A 58 -11.95 -19.31 14.72
C ASN A 58 -10.42 -19.21 14.68
N GLU A 59 -9.81 -19.34 13.50
CA GLU A 59 -8.37 -19.18 13.35
C GLU A 59 -8.00 -17.70 13.48
N ALA A 60 -8.76 -16.80 12.86
CA ALA A 60 -8.55 -15.35 12.98
C ALA A 60 -8.54 -14.83 14.43
N ARG A 61 -9.15 -15.55 15.38
CA ARG A 61 -9.21 -15.17 16.80
C ARG A 61 -8.31 -16.04 17.71
N SER A 62 -7.63 -17.03 17.15
CA SER A 62 -6.90 -18.07 17.91
C SER A 62 -5.73 -17.50 18.71
N ALA A 63 -5.04 -16.48 18.17
CA ALA A 63 -3.90 -15.83 18.82
C ALA A 63 -4.24 -15.23 20.20
N ILE A 64 -5.50 -14.82 20.41
CA ILE A 64 -5.95 -14.21 21.68
C ILE A 64 -6.72 -15.20 22.55
N PHE A 65 -7.55 -16.06 21.95
CA PHE A 65 -8.49 -16.89 22.70
C PHE A 65 -8.16 -18.38 22.70
N GLY A 66 -7.25 -18.81 21.84
CA GLY A 66 -7.04 -20.22 21.50
C GLY A 66 -8.18 -20.80 20.66
N THR A 67 -7.90 -21.92 20.00
CA THR A 67 -8.85 -22.61 19.12
C THR A 67 -10.01 -23.27 19.88
N ASN A 68 -9.84 -23.56 21.17
CA ASN A 68 -10.82 -24.20 22.05
C ASN A 68 -11.53 -23.23 23.00
N SER A 69 -11.61 -21.96 22.63
CA SER A 69 -12.28 -20.94 23.45
C SER A 69 -13.79 -21.16 23.57
N LEU A 70 -14.43 -20.51 24.55
CA LEU A 70 -15.89 -20.53 24.72
C LEU A 70 -16.66 -19.97 23.50
N LEU A 71 -15.98 -19.22 22.64
CA LEU A 71 -16.52 -18.62 21.42
C LEU A 71 -16.66 -19.64 20.28
N ASN A 72 -15.92 -20.76 20.34
CA ASN A 72 -15.97 -21.81 19.32
C ASN A 72 -17.12 -22.78 19.62
N ILE A 73 -18.07 -22.91 18.71
CA ILE A 73 -19.18 -23.86 18.79
C ILE A 73 -18.94 -24.98 17.77
N PRO A 74 -18.49 -26.18 18.18
CA PRO A 74 -18.12 -27.24 17.26
C PRO A 74 -19.24 -27.59 16.28
N GLY A 75 -18.88 -27.74 15.01
CA GLY A 75 -19.81 -28.10 13.93
C GLY A 75 -20.80 -27.00 13.54
N LYS A 76 -20.66 -25.76 14.04
CA LYS A 76 -21.54 -24.63 13.69
C LYS A 76 -20.71 -23.39 13.35
N LYS A 77 -21.09 -22.70 12.27
CA LYS A 77 -20.52 -21.40 11.92
C LYS A 77 -21.23 -20.30 12.70
N ILE A 78 -20.56 -19.73 13.70
CA ILE A 78 -21.14 -18.74 14.62
C ILE A 78 -20.33 -17.46 14.57
N ALA A 79 -20.97 -16.38 14.10
CA ALA A 79 -20.41 -15.04 14.12
C ALA A 79 -20.45 -14.51 15.56
N VAL A 80 -19.31 -14.15 16.15
CA VAL A 80 -19.26 -13.71 17.55
C VAL A 80 -18.19 -12.66 17.80
N LYS A 81 -18.52 -11.68 18.64
CA LYS A 81 -17.60 -10.65 19.10
C LYS A 81 -17.70 -10.42 20.60
N THR A 82 -16.53 -10.30 21.23
CA THR A 82 -16.38 -9.85 22.63
C THR A 82 -16.17 -8.34 22.71
N GLY A 83 -16.58 -7.72 23.81
CA GLY A 83 -16.33 -6.32 24.13
C GLY A 83 -15.93 -6.14 25.58
N THR A 84 -14.99 -5.24 25.85
CA THR A 84 -14.50 -4.91 27.20
C THR A 84 -14.13 -3.44 27.25
N THR A 85 -14.71 -2.69 28.18
CA THR A 85 -14.30 -1.30 28.42
C THR A 85 -12.94 -1.25 29.12
N ASN A 86 -12.14 -0.22 28.84
CA ASN A 86 -10.81 -0.01 29.47
C ASN A 86 -10.87 -0.03 31.01
N ASP A 87 -11.88 0.61 31.59
CA ASP A 87 -12.12 0.66 33.04
C ASP A 87 -12.69 -0.63 33.64
N LYS A 88 -12.87 -1.68 32.83
CA LYS A 88 -13.40 -2.98 33.26
C LYS A 88 -14.80 -2.90 33.91
N ARG A 89 -15.63 -1.96 33.46
CA ARG A 89 -17.02 -1.78 33.95
C ARG A 89 -18.01 -2.63 33.19
N ASP A 90 -17.80 -2.77 31.88
CA ASP A 90 -18.68 -3.50 30.99
C ASP A 90 -17.95 -4.63 30.26
N ASN A 91 -18.59 -5.79 30.22
CA ASN A 91 -18.18 -6.94 29.43
C ASN A 91 -19.34 -7.39 28.55
N TRP A 92 -19.07 -7.60 27.27
CA TRP A 92 -20.05 -7.99 26.27
C TRP A 92 -19.61 -9.24 25.52
N THR A 93 -20.56 -10.11 25.19
CA THR A 93 -20.40 -11.13 24.15
C THR A 93 -21.68 -11.17 23.34
N ILE A 94 -21.54 -10.99 22.02
CA ILE A 94 -22.66 -10.93 21.10
C ILE A 94 -22.33 -11.79 19.90
N GLY A 95 -23.22 -12.71 19.59
CA GLY A 95 -22.98 -13.62 18.49
C GLY A 95 -24.08 -14.63 18.29
N GLY A 96 -24.04 -15.26 17.13
CA GLY A 96 -25.10 -16.12 16.64
C GLY A 96 -24.94 -16.49 15.18
N ASN A 97 -26.02 -17.02 14.63
CA ASN A 97 -26.20 -17.37 13.22
C ASN A 97 -27.54 -16.79 12.73
N PRO A 98 -27.97 -17.05 11.48
CA PRO A 98 -29.23 -16.52 10.95
C PRO A 98 -30.47 -16.82 11.83
N ASP A 99 -30.48 -17.97 12.52
CA ASP A 99 -31.63 -18.42 13.32
C ASP A 99 -31.65 -17.85 14.74
N VAL A 100 -30.47 -17.73 15.37
CA VAL A 100 -30.34 -17.37 16.78
C VAL A 100 -29.23 -16.35 16.95
N MET A 101 -29.55 -15.22 17.56
CA MET A 101 -28.60 -14.19 17.97
C MET A 101 -28.73 -13.94 19.46
N VAL A 102 -27.63 -14.09 20.21
CA VAL A 102 -27.57 -13.87 21.65
C VAL A 102 -26.62 -12.71 21.93
N GLY A 103 -27.07 -11.74 22.71
CA GLY A 103 -26.24 -10.68 23.25
C GLY A 103 -26.27 -10.72 24.77
N VAL A 104 -25.09 -10.75 25.39
CA VAL A 104 -24.92 -10.75 26.84
C VAL A 104 -24.08 -9.56 27.25
N TRP A 105 -24.53 -8.89 28.31
CA TRP A 105 -23.77 -7.90 29.07
C TRP A 105 -23.57 -8.39 30.50
N VAL A 106 -22.40 -8.10 31.05
CA VAL A 106 -22.08 -8.27 32.46
C VAL A 106 -21.39 -7.00 32.95
N GLY A 107 -21.86 -6.48 34.09
CA GLY A 107 -21.34 -5.30 34.77
C GLY A 107 -21.96 -5.17 36.15
N ASN A 108 -21.43 -4.28 36.98
CA ASN A 108 -22.03 -3.96 38.27
C ASN A 108 -23.13 -2.90 38.08
N ASN A 109 -24.29 -3.10 38.71
CA ASN A 109 -25.42 -2.17 38.62
C ASN A 109 -25.10 -0.76 39.17
N ASP A 110 -24.07 -0.64 40.02
CA ASP A 110 -23.58 0.63 40.58
C ASP A 110 -22.46 1.27 39.73
N ASN A 111 -22.19 0.72 38.54
CA ASN A 111 -21.12 1.14 37.63
C ASN A 111 -19.70 1.00 38.21
N SER A 112 -19.50 0.34 39.35
CA SER A 112 -18.16 0.08 39.87
C SER A 112 -17.39 -0.87 38.95
N PRO A 113 -16.05 -0.74 38.83
CA PRO A 113 -15.25 -1.69 38.05
C PRO A 113 -15.42 -3.13 38.53
N MET A 114 -15.50 -4.07 37.60
CA MET A 114 -15.47 -5.50 37.91
C MET A 114 -14.06 -5.92 38.35
N LYS A 115 -13.99 -6.92 39.24
CA LYS A 115 -12.71 -7.45 39.77
C LYS A 115 -12.11 -8.51 38.83
N GLN A 116 -12.27 -9.78 39.17
CA GLN A 116 -11.61 -10.92 38.49
C GLN A 116 -12.29 -11.33 37.17
N VAL A 117 -13.47 -10.79 36.88
CA VAL A 117 -14.32 -11.11 35.72
C VAL A 117 -14.34 -9.91 34.76
N ALA A 118 -13.17 -9.55 34.26
CA ALA A 118 -12.98 -8.27 33.57
C ALA A 118 -12.69 -8.38 32.07
N SER A 119 -12.49 -9.60 31.54
CA SER A 119 -12.36 -9.84 30.11
C SER A 119 -13.66 -10.38 29.54
N GLY A 120 -14.05 -9.95 28.33
CA GLY A 120 -15.26 -10.45 27.66
C GLY A 120 -15.33 -11.99 27.57
N VAL A 121 -14.19 -12.69 27.59
CA VAL A 121 -14.11 -14.16 27.58
C VAL A 121 -14.45 -14.79 28.94
N SER A 122 -14.09 -14.15 30.06
CA SER A 122 -14.37 -14.67 31.40
C SER A 122 -15.71 -14.19 31.97
N GLY A 123 -16.22 -13.04 31.51
CA GLY A 123 -17.50 -12.48 31.98
C GLY A 123 -18.73 -12.90 31.17
N ALA A 124 -18.93 -12.28 30.01
CA ALA A 124 -20.15 -12.45 29.23
C ALA A 124 -20.18 -13.77 28.43
N SER A 125 -19.02 -14.25 27.97
CA SER A 125 -18.94 -15.44 27.08
C SER A 125 -19.48 -16.75 27.67
N PRO A 126 -19.26 -17.10 28.96
CA PRO A 126 -19.84 -18.30 29.55
C PRO A 126 -21.37 -18.29 29.60
N ILE A 127 -21.98 -17.12 29.82
CA ILE A 127 -23.44 -16.97 29.80
C ILE A 127 -23.92 -17.07 28.36
N TRP A 128 -23.30 -16.32 27.45
CA TRP A 128 -23.62 -16.34 26.02
C TRP A 128 -23.59 -17.75 25.44
N ARG A 129 -22.52 -18.52 25.71
CA ARG A 129 -22.36 -19.88 25.19
C ARG A 129 -23.48 -20.79 25.66
N ARG A 130 -23.81 -20.78 26.96
CA ARG A 130 -24.87 -21.64 27.52
C ARG A 130 -26.23 -21.28 26.91
N THR A 131 -26.56 -20.00 26.84
CA THR A 131 -27.82 -19.53 26.23
C THR A 131 -27.90 -19.87 24.75
N LEU A 132 -26.80 -19.70 24.00
CA LEU A 132 -26.77 -20.01 22.58
C LEU A 132 -26.92 -21.51 22.32
N LEU A 133 -26.21 -22.36 23.07
CA LEU A 133 -26.31 -23.82 22.93
C LEU A 133 -27.72 -24.33 23.23
N GLU A 134 -28.35 -23.81 24.29
CA GLU A 134 -29.74 -24.14 24.63
C GLU A 134 -30.69 -23.74 23.50
N ALA A 135 -30.55 -22.52 22.99
CA ALA A 135 -31.38 -22.04 21.87
C ALA A 135 -31.14 -22.84 20.59
N LEU A 136 -29.94 -23.36 20.34
CA LEU A 136 -29.63 -24.14 19.14
C LEU A 136 -30.01 -25.61 19.25
N ALA A 137 -30.30 -26.13 20.45
CA ALA A 137 -30.52 -27.57 20.69
C ALA A 137 -31.68 -28.17 19.88
N THR A 138 -32.71 -27.37 19.59
CA THR A 138 -33.92 -27.80 18.86
C THR A 138 -33.97 -27.32 17.42
N ARG A 139 -32.91 -26.67 16.92
CA ARG A 139 -32.88 -26.05 15.59
C ARG A 139 -31.96 -26.80 14.63
N GLN A 140 -32.35 -26.82 13.37
CA GLN A 140 -31.49 -27.33 12.30
C GLN A 140 -30.28 -26.41 12.14
N SER A 141 -29.17 -26.96 11.64
CA SER A 141 -28.00 -26.13 11.36
C SER A 141 -28.27 -25.29 10.10
N VAL A 142 -28.06 -23.99 10.21
CA VAL A 142 -28.13 -23.05 9.08
C VAL A 142 -26.74 -22.62 8.64
N SER A 143 -26.56 -22.44 7.34
CA SER A 143 -25.35 -21.88 6.73
C SER A 143 -25.41 -20.35 6.68
N LEU A 144 -24.24 -19.73 6.63
CA LEU A 144 -24.11 -18.37 6.09
C LEU A 144 -23.95 -18.52 4.58
N ASP A 145 -25.00 -18.21 3.84
CA ASP A 145 -25.00 -18.36 2.38
C ASP A 145 -24.12 -17.30 1.73
N GLN A 146 -23.14 -17.74 0.94
CA GLN A 146 -22.22 -16.85 0.23
C GLN A 146 -22.93 -16.17 -0.94
N PRO A 147 -22.97 -14.83 -0.99
CA PRO A 147 -23.49 -14.11 -2.15
C PRO A 147 -22.66 -14.40 -3.41
N SER A 148 -23.32 -14.44 -4.57
CA SER A 148 -22.67 -14.77 -5.85
C SER A 148 -21.63 -13.74 -6.30
N ASN A 149 -21.64 -12.53 -5.73
CA ASN A 149 -20.69 -11.47 -6.04
C ASN A 149 -19.48 -11.46 -5.10
N ILE A 150 -19.35 -12.47 -4.23
CA ILE A 150 -18.13 -12.73 -3.47
C ILE A 150 -17.20 -13.61 -4.30
N VAL A 151 -15.96 -13.16 -4.47
CA VAL A 151 -14.89 -13.88 -5.14
C VAL A 151 -13.76 -14.19 -4.16
N SER A 152 -12.89 -15.13 -4.52
CA SER A 152 -11.68 -15.43 -3.76
C SER A 152 -10.44 -15.00 -4.53
N ALA A 153 -9.45 -14.46 -3.82
CA ALA A 153 -8.14 -14.14 -4.38
C ALA A 153 -7.04 -14.55 -3.39
N SER A 154 -5.87 -14.89 -3.94
CA SER A 154 -4.66 -15.14 -3.15
C SER A 154 -3.98 -13.81 -2.86
N VAL A 155 -3.75 -13.53 -1.58
CA VAL A 155 -3.09 -12.32 -1.10
C VAL A 155 -1.81 -12.64 -0.36
N ASP A 156 -0.85 -11.73 -0.44
CA ASP A 156 0.35 -11.77 0.37
C ASP A 156 0.00 -11.66 1.86
N THR A 157 0.68 -12.47 2.69
CA THR A 157 0.38 -12.56 4.13
C THR A 157 0.82 -11.35 4.95
N VAL A 158 1.74 -10.53 4.42
CA VAL A 158 2.27 -9.33 5.07
C VAL A 158 1.47 -8.09 4.65
N THR A 159 1.25 -7.91 3.35
CA THR A 159 0.73 -6.65 2.79
C THR A 159 -0.77 -6.69 2.52
N GLY A 160 -1.34 -7.88 2.34
CA GLY A 160 -2.72 -8.06 1.92
C GLY A 160 -2.99 -7.71 0.45
N TYR A 161 -1.97 -7.34 -0.33
CA TYR A 161 -2.09 -7.16 -1.78
C TYR A 161 -2.05 -8.51 -2.52
N ARG A 162 -2.17 -8.53 -3.86
CA ARG A 162 -2.08 -9.79 -4.61
C ARG A 162 -0.79 -10.54 -4.28
N SER A 163 -0.91 -11.84 -4.09
CA SER A 163 0.25 -12.70 -3.91
C SER A 163 1.19 -12.64 -5.12
N HIS A 164 2.48 -12.66 -4.84
CA HIS A 164 3.55 -12.70 -5.85
C HIS A 164 4.63 -13.73 -5.46
N ASP A 165 5.71 -13.82 -6.24
CA ASP A 165 6.67 -14.91 -6.15
C ASP A 165 7.58 -14.82 -4.93
N GLY A 166 7.77 -15.95 -4.23
CA GLY A 166 8.73 -16.05 -3.13
C GLY A 166 8.21 -15.65 -1.75
N PHE A 167 6.93 -15.28 -1.62
CA PHE A 167 6.32 -14.88 -0.34
C PHE A 167 5.12 -15.76 0.04
N PRO A 168 4.89 -16.00 1.35
CA PRO A 168 3.72 -16.76 1.79
C PRO A 168 2.44 -16.02 1.45
N SER A 169 1.48 -16.74 0.86
CA SER A 169 0.16 -16.22 0.54
C SER A 169 -0.93 -16.94 1.33
N ARG A 170 -2.10 -16.31 1.39
CA ARG A 170 -3.34 -16.93 1.86
C ARG A 170 -4.51 -16.54 0.98
N THR A 171 -5.54 -17.38 0.95
CA THR A 171 -6.78 -17.08 0.23
C THR A 171 -7.68 -16.23 1.10
N GLU A 172 -8.17 -15.12 0.54
CA GLU A 172 -9.17 -14.25 1.15
C GLU A 172 -10.38 -14.09 0.23
N ILE A 173 -11.48 -13.55 0.78
CA ILE A 173 -12.70 -13.24 0.04
C ILE A 173 -12.90 -11.74 -0.14
N PHE A 174 -13.45 -11.36 -1.29
CA PHE A 174 -13.66 -9.97 -1.68
C PHE A 174 -15.02 -9.79 -2.34
N ILE A 175 -15.57 -8.58 -2.24
CA ILE A 175 -16.63 -8.16 -3.15
C ILE A 175 -16.00 -8.00 -4.53
N LYS A 176 -16.61 -8.57 -5.57
CA LYS A 176 -16.09 -8.46 -6.93
C LYS A 176 -15.84 -7.00 -7.33
N GLY A 177 -14.65 -6.70 -7.80
CA GLY A 177 -14.20 -5.35 -8.13
C GLY A 177 -13.48 -4.63 -6.98
N THR A 178 -13.37 -5.24 -5.80
CA THR A 178 -12.62 -4.71 -4.64
C THR A 178 -11.42 -5.58 -4.26
N GLU A 179 -11.05 -6.54 -5.12
CA GLU A 179 -9.84 -7.35 -4.94
C GLU A 179 -8.61 -6.44 -4.99
N PRO A 180 -7.56 -6.72 -4.20
CA PRO A 180 -6.35 -5.91 -4.24
C PRO A 180 -5.69 -5.92 -5.62
N GLY A 181 -5.01 -4.82 -5.91
CA GLY A 181 -4.17 -4.64 -7.09
C GLY A 181 -2.75 -5.18 -6.90
N GLU A 182 -1.83 -4.63 -7.68
CA GLU A 182 -0.40 -4.85 -7.50
C GLU A 182 0.08 -4.34 -6.15
N ASP A 183 1.13 -4.97 -5.61
CA ASP A 183 1.66 -4.70 -4.29
C ASP A 183 2.68 -3.54 -4.34
N PRO A 184 2.37 -2.35 -3.76
CA PRO A 184 3.29 -1.22 -3.74
C PRO A 184 4.31 -1.30 -2.58
N VAL A 185 4.10 -2.21 -1.62
CA VAL A 185 4.90 -2.35 -0.40
C VAL A 185 6.13 -3.22 -0.67
N HIS A 186 5.97 -4.31 -1.42
CA HIS A 186 7.09 -5.12 -1.88
C HIS A 186 7.87 -4.36 -2.97
N GLN A 187 9.11 -3.99 -2.65
CA GLN A 187 9.98 -3.24 -3.56
C GLN A 187 11.27 -4.00 -3.82
N LYS A 188 11.52 -4.31 -5.09
CA LYS A 188 12.80 -4.85 -5.55
C LYS A 188 13.78 -3.68 -5.71
N LEU A 189 14.74 -3.60 -4.78
CA LEU A 189 15.79 -2.60 -4.76
C LEU A 189 17.09 -3.19 -5.29
N LYS A 190 17.80 -2.41 -6.10
CA LYS A 190 19.15 -2.73 -6.56
C LYS A 190 20.13 -2.29 -5.49
N ILE A 191 20.85 -3.24 -4.92
CA ILE A 191 21.80 -2.99 -3.84
C ILE A 191 23.21 -3.41 -4.25
N CYS A 192 24.22 -2.78 -3.65
CA CYS A 192 25.60 -3.16 -3.84
C CYS A 192 25.89 -4.48 -3.15
N LYS A 193 26.61 -5.36 -3.84
CA LYS A 193 27.02 -6.68 -3.32
C LYS A 193 27.95 -6.59 -2.11
N ALA A 194 28.64 -5.46 -1.94
CA ALA A 194 29.70 -5.30 -0.95
C ALA A 194 29.21 -4.93 0.46
N ASP A 195 28.24 -4.00 0.57
CA ASP A 195 27.81 -3.42 1.85
C ASP A 195 26.29 -3.38 2.05
N GLY A 196 25.50 -3.90 1.10
CA GLY A 196 24.04 -3.99 1.20
C GLY A 196 23.30 -2.65 1.11
N LYS A 197 24.00 -1.57 0.76
CA LYS A 197 23.43 -0.24 0.49
C LYS A 197 22.87 -0.17 -0.93
N LEU A 198 22.13 0.89 -1.27
CA LEU A 198 21.61 1.10 -2.62
C LEU A 198 22.75 1.17 -3.66
N ALA A 199 22.53 0.55 -4.81
CA ALA A 199 23.44 0.63 -5.95
C ALA A 199 23.33 1.99 -6.63
N THR A 200 24.47 2.65 -6.88
CA THR A 200 24.46 3.93 -7.60
C THR A 200 24.04 3.72 -9.05
N PRO A 201 23.58 4.76 -9.78
CA PRO A 201 23.32 4.65 -11.21
C PRO A 201 24.50 4.06 -12.00
N SER A 202 25.74 4.40 -11.62
CA SER A 202 26.98 3.86 -12.20
C SER A 202 27.17 2.37 -11.94
N ASP A 203 26.79 1.87 -10.77
CA ASP A 203 26.85 0.43 -10.46
C ASP A 203 25.80 -0.34 -11.26
N ILE A 204 24.59 0.23 -11.36
CA ILE A 204 23.50 -0.32 -12.16
C ILE A 204 23.90 -0.41 -13.64
N ALA A 205 24.48 0.66 -14.19
CA ALA A 205 24.93 0.72 -15.58
C ALA A 205 26.02 -0.32 -15.90
N ARG A 206 26.87 -0.66 -14.91
CA ARG A 206 27.91 -1.68 -15.04
C ARG A 206 27.43 -3.10 -14.74
N GLY A 207 26.17 -3.26 -14.34
CA GLY A 207 25.63 -4.55 -13.88
C GLY A 207 26.22 -5.02 -12.55
N ASP A 208 26.81 -4.12 -11.76
CA ASP A 208 27.45 -4.42 -10.49
C ASP A 208 26.51 -4.20 -9.29
N TYR A 209 25.38 -4.89 -9.32
CA TYR A 209 24.38 -4.86 -8.26
C TYR A 209 23.79 -6.26 -8.06
N GLU A 210 23.07 -6.44 -6.96
CA GLU A 210 22.13 -7.53 -6.76
C GLU A 210 20.74 -6.95 -6.48
N GLU A 211 19.68 -7.65 -6.90
CA GLU A 211 18.31 -7.26 -6.57
C GLU A 211 17.88 -7.97 -5.30
N LYS A 212 17.43 -7.19 -4.31
CA LYS A 212 16.80 -7.72 -3.12
C LYS A 212 15.48 -7.03 -2.88
N GLU A 213 14.56 -7.79 -2.31
CA GLU A 213 13.21 -7.33 -2.05
C GLU A 213 13.07 -6.89 -0.60
N PHE A 214 12.48 -5.71 -0.42
CA PHE A 214 12.24 -5.07 0.86
C PHE A 214 10.78 -4.65 0.98
N PHE A 215 10.35 -4.39 2.20
CA PHE A 215 9.03 -3.87 2.51
C PHE A 215 9.10 -2.37 2.78
N SER A 216 8.40 -1.59 1.97
CA SER A 216 8.32 -0.15 2.06
C SER A 216 6.91 0.27 2.46
N PHE A 217 6.70 0.47 3.77
CA PHE A 217 5.41 0.88 4.30
C PHE A 217 5.31 2.40 4.32
N LYS A 218 4.46 2.94 3.45
CA LYS A 218 4.11 4.35 3.40
C LYS A 218 2.61 4.51 3.56
N GLU A 219 2.21 5.40 4.46
CA GLU A 219 0.82 5.72 4.71
C GLU A 219 0.63 7.23 4.70
N GLU A 220 -0.48 7.70 4.15
CA GLU A 220 -0.89 9.10 4.24
C GLU A 220 -1.98 9.20 5.30
N ASP A 221 -1.91 10.18 6.19
CA ASP A 221 -2.98 10.39 7.18
C ASP A 221 -4.04 11.32 6.58
N PRO A 222 -5.20 10.80 6.14
CA PRO A 222 -6.24 11.62 5.50
C PRO A 222 -6.98 12.52 6.51
N THR A 223 -6.73 12.36 7.81
CA THR A 223 -7.41 13.10 8.88
C THR A 223 -6.55 14.23 9.46
N SER A 224 -5.26 14.21 9.20
CA SER A 224 -4.33 15.29 9.59
C SER A 224 -4.38 16.44 8.60
N ALA A 225 -4.24 17.67 9.10
CA ALA A 225 -4.07 18.83 8.23
C ALA A 225 -2.72 18.74 7.46
N PRO A 226 -2.58 19.37 6.27
CA PRO A 226 -1.38 19.24 5.44
C PRO A 226 -0.06 19.65 6.11
N ASP A 227 -0.12 20.47 7.15
CA ASP A 227 1.00 20.98 7.93
C ASP A 227 1.22 20.21 9.25
N GLN A 228 0.40 19.20 9.53
CA GLN A 228 0.51 18.37 10.72
C GLN A 228 1.30 17.09 10.47
N GLN A 229 2.00 16.65 11.51
CA GLN A 229 2.76 15.42 11.50
C GLN A 229 1.83 14.21 11.24
N ASN A 230 2.18 13.41 10.23
CA ASN A 230 1.49 12.16 9.93
C ASN A 230 1.76 11.12 11.04
N ARG A 231 0.80 10.99 11.97
CA ARG A 231 0.93 10.11 13.14
C ARG A 231 0.86 8.62 12.78
N TRP A 232 0.20 8.28 11.67
CA TRP A 232 0.11 6.90 11.20
C TRP A 232 1.47 6.44 10.70
N GLN A 233 2.15 7.27 9.91
CA GLN A 233 3.51 6.99 9.46
C GLN A 233 4.49 6.89 10.63
N GLU A 234 4.37 7.75 11.65
CA GLU A 234 5.20 7.65 12.87
C GLU A 234 5.01 6.30 13.58
N GLY A 235 3.76 5.86 13.73
CA GLY A 235 3.44 4.55 14.30
C GLY A 235 4.05 3.39 13.51
N ILE A 236 3.99 3.47 12.17
CA ILE A 236 4.61 2.49 11.27
C ILE A 236 6.13 2.49 11.46
N LEU A 237 6.79 3.65 11.43
CA LEU A 237 8.24 3.76 11.61
C LEU A 237 8.69 3.19 12.96
N ASN A 238 7.97 3.51 14.03
CA ASN A 238 8.25 2.98 15.37
C ASN A 238 8.09 1.45 15.40
N TRP A 239 7.04 0.91 14.78
CA TRP A 239 6.84 -0.53 14.67
C TRP A 239 7.93 -1.21 13.83
N LEU A 240 8.39 -0.60 12.74
CA LEU A 240 9.48 -1.13 11.91
C LEU A 240 10.76 -1.34 12.73
N THR A 241 11.08 -0.45 13.68
CA THR A 241 12.24 -0.63 14.57
C THR A 241 12.18 -1.92 15.41
N THR A 242 10.99 -2.49 15.59
CA THR A 242 10.80 -3.75 16.35
C THR A 242 10.95 -5.01 15.49
N GLN A 243 11.02 -4.87 14.16
CA GLN A 243 11.12 -6.00 13.24
C GLN A 243 12.56 -6.50 13.13
N ALA A 244 12.77 -7.79 13.36
CA ALA A 244 14.10 -8.42 13.29
C ALA A 244 14.51 -8.80 11.85
N ASP A 245 13.54 -8.97 10.95
CA ASP A 245 13.81 -9.35 9.56
C ASP A 245 14.35 -8.13 8.78
N PRO A 246 15.54 -8.23 8.16
CA PRO A 246 16.17 -7.12 7.44
C PRO A 246 15.36 -6.60 6.26
N ARG A 247 14.40 -7.38 5.73
CA ARG A 247 13.51 -6.91 4.65
C ARG A 247 12.62 -5.74 5.06
N TYR A 248 12.35 -5.57 6.36
CA TYR A 248 11.62 -4.40 6.90
C TYR A 248 12.47 -3.13 6.99
N HIS A 249 13.77 -3.22 6.70
CA HIS A 249 14.72 -2.12 6.83
C HIS A 249 15.39 -1.83 5.48
N PRO A 250 14.63 -1.31 4.50
CA PRO A 250 15.20 -0.97 3.20
C PRO A 250 16.35 0.03 3.36
N PRO A 251 17.49 -0.16 2.67
CA PRO A 251 18.57 0.80 2.69
C PRO A 251 18.13 2.11 2.03
N SER A 252 18.51 3.24 2.63
CA SER A 252 18.28 4.58 2.09
C SER A 252 19.54 5.25 1.57
N GLU A 253 20.71 4.72 1.93
CA GLU A 253 22.02 5.23 1.52
C GLU A 253 22.57 4.43 0.35
N TYR A 254 23.37 5.07 -0.50
CA TYR A 254 24.15 4.41 -1.56
C TYR A 254 25.47 3.83 -1.02
N CYS A 255 26.02 2.81 -1.69
CA CYS A 255 27.31 2.22 -1.33
C CYS A 255 28.51 3.14 -1.59
N GLY A 256 29.62 2.86 -0.90
CA GLY A 256 30.77 3.76 -0.82
C GLY A 256 31.49 4.02 -2.15
N THR A 257 31.66 5.29 -2.50
CA THR A 257 32.90 6.04 -2.19
C THR A 257 32.48 7.38 -1.60
N GLN A 258 33.42 8.16 -1.04
CA GLN A 258 33.13 9.49 -0.48
C GLN A 258 32.18 10.29 -1.37
N ASN A 259 30.95 10.44 -0.88
CA ASN A 259 30.02 11.49 -1.23
C ASN A 259 29.97 11.85 -2.74
N PRO A 260 29.35 11.00 -3.58
CA PRO A 260 29.29 11.24 -5.01
C PRO A 260 28.19 12.25 -5.27
N VAL A 261 28.56 13.50 -5.54
CA VAL A 261 27.67 14.33 -6.34
C VAL A 261 27.35 13.52 -7.59
N ASN A 262 26.08 13.39 -7.94
CA ASN A 262 25.63 12.75 -9.16
C ASN A 262 24.98 13.80 -10.05
N VAL A 263 25.16 13.69 -11.35
CA VAL A 263 24.46 14.51 -12.33
C VAL A 263 24.09 13.63 -13.51
N GLU A 264 22.81 13.61 -13.87
CA GLU A 264 22.30 12.77 -14.97
C GLU A 264 21.38 13.57 -15.88
N PHE A 265 21.44 13.30 -17.18
CA PHE A 265 20.55 13.93 -18.15
C PHE A 265 19.17 13.28 -18.13
N VAL A 266 18.14 14.12 -17.96
CA VAL A 266 16.74 13.73 -18.19
C VAL A 266 16.42 13.83 -19.67
N THR A 267 16.88 14.89 -20.33
CA THR A 267 16.80 15.07 -21.78
C THR A 267 17.85 16.09 -22.24
N PRO A 268 18.48 15.92 -23.42
CA PRO A 268 18.48 14.70 -24.23
C PRO A 268 19.24 13.56 -23.55
N GLN A 269 19.03 12.32 -24.01
CA GLN A 269 19.77 11.14 -23.56
C GLN A 269 20.99 10.89 -24.46
N ASP A 270 21.96 10.11 -23.96
CA ASP A 270 23.12 9.72 -24.78
C ASP A 270 22.66 9.00 -26.05
N ARG A 271 23.24 9.38 -27.20
CA ARG A 271 22.94 8.87 -28.55
C ARG A 271 21.59 9.30 -29.14
N ASP A 272 20.92 10.27 -28.53
CA ASP A 272 19.76 10.90 -29.16
C ASP A 272 20.14 11.51 -30.52
N SER A 273 19.29 11.27 -31.52
CA SER A 273 19.54 11.62 -32.91
C SER A 273 18.43 12.47 -33.49
N ASN A 274 18.75 13.23 -34.54
CA ASN A 274 17.84 14.11 -35.24
C ASN A 274 17.12 15.10 -34.31
N LEU A 275 17.79 15.55 -33.25
CA LEU A 275 17.28 16.60 -32.39
C LEU A 275 17.05 17.88 -33.23
N PRO A 276 15.98 18.65 -32.94
CA PRO A 276 15.74 19.93 -33.60
C PRO A 276 16.88 20.92 -33.30
N GLY A 277 17.07 21.94 -34.15
CA GLY A 277 18.13 22.95 -33.94
C GLY A 277 18.05 23.70 -32.60
N THR A 278 16.87 23.71 -31.97
CA THR A 278 16.67 24.18 -30.60
C THR A 278 15.93 23.11 -29.80
N PHE A 279 16.48 22.68 -28.67
CA PHE A 279 15.91 21.64 -27.82
C PHE A 279 16.18 21.91 -26.33
N LYS A 280 15.39 21.29 -25.45
CA LYS A 280 15.56 21.44 -24.01
C LYS A 280 16.65 20.50 -23.49
N VAL A 281 17.58 21.05 -22.72
CA VAL A 281 18.49 20.29 -21.87
C VAL A 281 17.99 20.37 -20.43
N LYS A 282 17.80 19.22 -19.79
CA LYS A 282 17.38 19.08 -18.40
C LYS A 282 18.21 18.00 -17.74
N VAL A 283 18.70 18.29 -16.53
CA VAL A 283 19.45 17.33 -15.72
C VAL A 283 18.88 17.24 -14.31
N THR A 284 19.12 16.12 -13.65
CA THR A 284 19.00 15.97 -12.20
C THR A 284 20.39 15.97 -11.59
N ALA A 285 20.54 16.57 -10.41
CA ALA A 285 21.77 16.49 -9.65
C ALA A 285 21.44 16.18 -8.19
N ASP A 286 22.14 15.20 -7.62
CA ASP A 286 21.87 14.65 -6.30
C ASP A 286 23.17 14.51 -5.52
N SER A 287 23.17 14.83 -4.22
CA SER A 287 24.31 14.66 -3.33
C SER A 287 23.81 14.55 -1.90
N SER A 288 24.64 14.02 -0.98
CA SER A 288 24.35 14.06 0.46
C SER A 288 24.42 15.49 1.04
N TYR A 289 24.92 16.46 0.29
CA TYR A 289 24.91 17.89 0.62
C TYR A 289 24.14 18.68 -0.42
N ALA A 290 23.67 19.87 -0.05
CA ALA A 290 22.97 20.74 -0.99
C ALA A 290 23.84 21.03 -2.22
N ILE A 291 23.24 20.91 -3.41
CA ILE A 291 23.87 21.28 -4.67
C ILE A 291 24.09 22.80 -4.68
N LYS A 292 25.32 23.21 -4.93
CA LYS A 292 25.76 24.61 -4.98
C LYS A 292 25.73 25.16 -6.40
N LEU A 293 26.10 24.33 -7.38
CA LEU A 293 26.27 24.77 -8.76
C LEU A 293 26.06 23.60 -9.73
N VAL A 294 25.36 23.84 -10.84
CA VAL A 294 25.35 22.96 -12.01
C VAL A 294 25.77 23.76 -13.25
N GLU A 295 26.69 23.25 -14.05
CA GLU A 295 27.21 23.89 -15.25
C GLU A 295 26.98 23.01 -16.49
N PHE A 296 26.60 23.63 -17.61
CA PHE A 296 26.46 22.98 -18.90
C PHE A 296 27.57 23.44 -19.84
N GLU A 297 28.21 22.50 -20.52
CA GLU A 297 29.17 22.73 -21.60
C GLU A 297 28.69 22.05 -22.87
N VAL A 298 28.89 22.69 -24.02
CA VAL A 298 28.69 22.09 -25.35
C VAL A 298 29.99 22.23 -26.13
N ASP A 299 30.49 21.12 -26.67
CA ASP A 299 31.76 21.04 -27.41
C ASP A 299 32.94 21.68 -26.67
N GLY A 300 32.94 21.54 -25.34
CA GLY A 300 33.97 22.09 -24.44
C GLY A 300 33.80 23.57 -24.11
N ILE A 301 32.73 24.23 -24.56
CA ILE A 301 32.43 25.63 -24.26
C ILE A 301 31.29 25.69 -23.24
N LYS A 302 31.52 26.36 -22.12
CA LYS A 302 30.47 26.59 -21.11
C LYS A 302 29.34 27.46 -21.68
N VAL A 303 28.12 26.92 -21.65
CA VAL A 303 26.91 27.59 -22.13
C VAL A 303 26.02 28.13 -21.01
N ARG A 304 26.02 27.49 -19.82
CA ARG A 304 25.19 27.93 -18.69
C ARG A 304 25.73 27.47 -17.33
N SER A 305 25.37 28.20 -16.28
CA SER A 305 25.47 27.78 -14.88
C SER A 305 24.14 28.02 -14.14
N PHE A 306 23.84 27.19 -13.14
CA PHE A 306 22.67 27.25 -12.27
C PHE A 306 23.09 27.12 -10.81
N ASP A 307 22.55 27.97 -9.94
CA ASP A 307 22.76 27.96 -8.49
C ASP A 307 21.53 27.48 -7.70
N ALA A 308 20.43 27.18 -8.39
CA ALA A 308 19.20 26.64 -7.82
C ALA A 308 18.43 25.76 -8.83
N TYR A 309 17.64 24.81 -8.32
CA TYR A 309 16.73 23.96 -9.10
C TYR A 309 15.54 24.78 -9.64
N PRO A 310 15.01 24.51 -10.85
CA PRO A 310 15.37 23.41 -11.77
C PRO A 310 16.57 23.70 -12.68
N PHE A 311 17.32 22.63 -12.99
CA PHE A 311 18.49 22.66 -13.89
C PHE A 311 18.08 22.35 -15.32
N GLU A 312 17.43 23.30 -15.98
CA GLU A 312 16.96 23.14 -17.36
C GLU A 312 17.05 24.43 -18.19
N GLN A 313 17.36 24.30 -19.47
CA GLN A 313 17.40 25.41 -20.44
C GLN A 313 17.23 24.91 -21.89
N ASP A 314 16.63 25.72 -22.74
CA ASP A 314 16.64 25.49 -24.19
C ASP A 314 17.98 25.92 -24.81
N VAL A 315 18.61 25.00 -25.54
CA VAL A 315 19.91 25.17 -26.20
C VAL A 315 19.68 25.16 -27.71
N THR A 316 20.35 26.08 -28.42
CA THR A 316 20.33 26.14 -29.89
C THR A 316 21.69 25.77 -30.43
N LEU A 317 21.75 24.72 -31.26
CA LEU A 317 22.98 24.18 -31.86
C LEU A 317 22.86 24.10 -33.38
N GLU A 318 24.01 24.17 -34.06
CA GLU A 318 24.07 23.94 -35.49
C GLU A 318 23.79 22.48 -35.83
N LYS A 319 23.57 22.18 -37.12
CA LYS A 319 23.39 20.81 -37.58
C LYS A 319 24.71 20.05 -37.48
N GLY A 320 24.78 18.99 -36.68
CA GLY A 320 25.99 18.22 -36.48
C GLY A 320 25.92 17.25 -35.29
N VAL A 321 27.03 16.56 -35.02
CA VAL A 321 27.22 15.78 -33.80
C VAL A 321 27.86 16.69 -32.75
N HIS A 322 27.26 16.72 -31.57
CA HIS A 322 27.68 17.58 -30.47
C HIS A 322 27.91 16.76 -29.21
N VAL A 323 28.86 17.22 -28.39
CA VAL A 323 29.14 16.68 -27.07
C VAL A 323 28.60 17.63 -26.03
N VAL A 324 27.67 17.16 -25.19
CA VAL A 324 27.07 17.95 -24.11
C VAL A 324 27.53 17.39 -22.78
N ARG A 325 28.04 18.26 -21.90
CA ARG A 325 28.53 17.91 -20.58
C ARG A 325 27.78 18.69 -19.51
N ALA A 326 27.36 18.00 -18.44
CA ALA A 326 26.81 18.62 -17.24
C ALA A 326 27.75 18.35 -16.08
N ILE A 327 28.07 19.38 -15.28
CA ILE A 327 28.99 19.33 -14.15
C ILE A 327 28.23 19.82 -12.92
N ALA A 328 28.15 19.04 -11.85
CA ALA A 328 27.51 19.43 -10.60
C ALA A 328 28.54 19.57 -9.48
N HIS A 329 28.38 20.61 -8.65
CA HIS A 329 29.17 20.88 -7.46
C HIS A 329 28.25 20.99 -6.24
N ASP A 330 28.61 20.38 -5.12
CA ASP A 330 27.91 20.57 -3.85
C ASP A 330 28.53 21.68 -2.97
N GLN A 331 27.90 21.99 -1.84
CA GLN A 331 28.37 23.01 -0.90
C GLN A 331 29.75 22.71 -0.28
N ASN A 332 30.18 21.45 -0.29
CA ASN A 332 31.49 21.02 0.21
C ASN A 332 32.54 20.92 -0.91
N SER A 333 32.26 21.47 -2.08
CA SER A 333 33.14 21.48 -3.25
C SER A 333 33.43 20.09 -3.83
N ASN A 334 32.58 19.11 -3.56
CA ASN A 334 32.62 17.84 -4.31
C ASN A 334 32.05 18.08 -5.70
N VAL A 335 32.61 17.41 -6.70
CA VAL A 335 32.30 17.64 -8.12
C VAL A 335 32.03 16.31 -8.82
N SER A 336 31.08 16.31 -9.73
CA SER A 336 30.81 15.20 -10.64
C SER A 336 30.35 15.72 -11.98
N ASP A 337 30.62 14.96 -13.04
CA ASP A 337 30.22 15.33 -14.38
C ASP A 337 29.72 14.15 -15.21
N ARG A 338 28.86 14.46 -16.17
CA ARG A 338 28.27 13.53 -17.12
C ARG A 338 28.38 14.11 -18.51
N LEU A 339 28.76 13.28 -19.46
CA LEU A 339 28.90 13.64 -20.87
C LEU A 339 28.00 12.73 -21.70
N ILE A 340 27.29 13.33 -22.66
CA ILE A 340 26.47 12.65 -23.66
C ILE A 340 26.86 13.12 -25.06
N THR A 341 26.72 12.24 -26.05
CA THR A 341 26.90 12.56 -27.47
C THR A 341 25.55 12.55 -28.16
N ILE A 342 25.22 13.61 -28.89
CA ILE A 342 23.91 13.79 -29.53
C ILE A 342 24.05 14.23 -30.99
N GLY A 343 23.06 13.90 -31.82
CA GLY A 343 22.97 14.35 -33.22
C GLY A 343 21.85 15.38 -33.42
N VAL A 344 22.20 16.59 -33.86
CA VAL A 344 21.27 17.68 -34.19
C VAL A 344 21.03 17.71 -35.70
N GLY A 345 19.81 17.38 -36.13
CA GLY A 345 19.46 17.22 -37.55
C GLY A 345 20.23 16.13 -38.30
N VAL A 346 20.98 15.28 -37.58
CA VAL A 346 21.77 14.13 -38.08
C VAL A 346 21.73 12.99 -37.05
N ALA A 347 22.18 11.79 -37.40
CA ALA A 347 22.38 10.71 -36.43
C ALA A 347 23.62 10.97 -35.54
N TRP A 348 23.56 10.55 -34.28
CA TRP A 348 24.58 10.77 -33.25
C TRP A 348 25.96 10.20 -33.61
N ASP A 349 26.00 9.21 -34.51
CA ASP A 349 27.19 8.50 -34.99
C ASP A 349 27.64 8.94 -36.40
N THR A 350 27.02 10.01 -36.95
CA THR A 350 27.42 10.51 -38.27
C THR A 350 28.84 11.05 -38.23
N THR A 351 29.72 10.39 -38.97
CA THR A 351 31.06 10.91 -39.23
C THR A 351 30.94 12.02 -40.28
N PRO A 352 31.58 13.19 -40.08
CA PRO A 352 31.57 14.23 -41.10
C PRO A 352 32.16 13.66 -42.40
N SER A 353 31.41 13.80 -43.49
CA SER A 353 31.90 13.44 -44.82
C SER A 353 33.17 14.26 -45.11
N PRO A 354 34.27 13.66 -45.60
CA PRO A 354 35.49 14.41 -45.86
C PRO A 354 35.19 15.56 -46.82
N MET A 355 35.58 16.77 -46.43
CA MET A 355 35.45 17.96 -47.27
C MET A 355 36.22 17.71 -48.59
N PRO A 356 35.59 17.85 -49.78
CA PRO A 356 36.28 17.58 -51.03
C PRO A 356 37.47 18.54 -51.19
N THR A 357 38.65 17.98 -51.46
CA THR A 357 39.87 18.72 -51.78
C THR A 357 39.58 19.70 -52.93
N PRO A 358 39.93 20.99 -52.82
CA PRO A 358 39.69 21.95 -53.89
C PRO A 358 40.42 21.50 -55.17
N THR A 359 39.67 21.42 -56.26
CA THR A 359 40.21 21.14 -57.60
C THR A 359 41.21 22.25 -57.96
N PRO A 360 42.45 21.93 -58.37
CA PRO A 360 43.40 22.95 -58.77
C PRO A 360 42.88 23.68 -60.02
N SER A 361 42.77 25.00 -59.93
CA SER A 361 42.49 25.88 -61.06
C SER A 361 43.66 25.84 -62.05
N ILE A 362 43.38 25.43 -63.29
CA ILE A 362 44.32 25.54 -64.40
C ILE A 362 44.41 27.01 -64.80
N ILE A 363 45.60 27.61 -64.61
CA ILE A 363 45.92 28.95 -65.12
C ILE A 363 46.17 28.85 -66.63
N PRO A 364 45.50 29.65 -67.49
CA PRO A 364 45.82 29.69 -68.91
C PRO A 364 47.18 30.36 -69.15
N SER A 365 48.03 29.65 -69.88
CA SER A 365 49.29 30.16 -70.44
C SER A 365 49.03 31.37 -71.35
N MET A 366 49.68 32.50 -71.08
CA MET A 366 49.84 33.58 -72.06
C MET A 366 51.19 33.44 -72.73
N LEU A 367 51.17 33.18 -74.04
CA LEU A 367 52.26 33.43 -74.97
C LEU A 367 51.69 34.21 -76.16
N PRO A 368 52.50 35.10 -76.73
CA PRO A 368 52.72 35.15 -78.16
C PRO A 368 53.94 34.33 -78.56
#